data_AF-A0A811KBL0-F1
#
_entry.id   AF-A0A811KBL0-F1
#
_cell.length_a   1.000
_cell.length_b   1.000
_cell.length_c   1.000
_cell.angle_alpha   90.00
_cell.angle_beta   90.00
_cell.angle_gamma   90.00
#
_symmetry.space_group_name_H-M   'P 1'
#
loop_
_entity.id
_entity.type
_entity.pdbx_description
1 polymer ?
#
loop_
_entity_poly.entity_id
_entity_poly.type
_entity_poly.pdbx_seq_one_letter_code
_entity_poly.pdbx_strand_id
1 'polypeptide(L)'
;MFPLMNEWSLKNLGIHLTLPEAYQNQSLVISKSISQATLSFEAVYHMFNVLNLTIFLDTVNGHNFEHELATSTLNANEILGIPGGFTTRCLFENPFGAITRFSKWAIEPKDKKHCLSGNIRHGICILGMWDMELLT
;
A
#
# COMPACT_ATOMS: atom_id res chain seq x y z
N MET A 1 -18.48 -2.99 -0.46
CA MET A 1 -18.74 -1.59 -0.85
C MET A 1 -17.65 -0.76 -0.20
N PHE A 2 -16.91 0.08 -0.96
CA PHE A 2 -15.92 0.96 -0.35
C PHE A 2 -16.65 2.08 0.40
N PRO A 3 -16.24 2.43 1.63
CA PRO A 3 -16.91 3.44 2.43
C PRO A 3 -16.81 4.85 1.80
N LEU A 4 -17.78 5.72 2.12
CA LEU A 4 -17.89 7.07 1.55
C LEU A 4 -16.70 7.95 1.98
N MET A 5 -16.30 8.94 1.16
CA MET A 5 -15.13 9.81 1.40
C MET A 5 -15.11 10.55 2.76
N ASN A 6 -16.27 10.78 3.38
CA ASN A 6 -16.36 11.42 4.69
C ASN A 6 -15.93 10.50 5.85
N GLU A 7 -15.93 9.18 5.66
CA GLU A 7 -15.50 8.22 6.71
C GLU A 7 -13.97 8.20 6.89
N TRP A 8 -13.21 8.72 5.91
CA TRP A 8 -11.74 8.68 5.90
C TRP A 8 -11.07 9.96 6.42
N SER A 9 -11.80 10.85 7.08
CA SER A 9 -11.20 12.02 7.74
C SER A 9 -10.32 11.60 8.91
N LEU A 10 -9.20 12.31 9.14
CA LEU A 10 -8.31 12.01 10.28
C LEU A 10 -9.07 11.98 11.61
N LYS A 11 -10.02 12.91 11.78
CA LYS A 11 -10.92 12.94 12.94
C LYS A 11 -11.75 11.66 13.09
N ASN A 12 -12.40 11.20 12.03
CA ASN A 12 -13.24 9.99 12.08
C ASN A 12 -12.41 8.72 12.27
N LEU A 13 -11.19 8.70 11.72
CA LEU A 13 -10.23 7.61 11.89
C LEU A 13 -9.49 7.64 13.23
N GLY A 14 -9.79 8.60 14.10
CA GLY A 14 -9.16 8.73 15.41
C GLY A 14 -7.66 9.01 15.36
N ILE A 15 -7.13 9.40 14.20
CA ILE A 15 -5.71 9.71 14.01
C ILE A 15 -5.48 11.12 14.56
N HIS A 16 -5.32 11.20 15.87
CA HIS A 16 -5.02 12.43 16.57
C HIS A 16 -3.52 12.68 16.53
N LEU A 17 -3.07 13.34 15.47
CA LEU A 17 -1.76 13.99 15.47
C LEU A 17 -1.86 15.29 16.26
N THR A 18 -0.76 15.76 16.83
CA THR A 18 -0.63 17.12 17.40
C THR A 18 -0.61 18.16 16.28
N LEU A 19 -1.64 18.15 15.42
CA LEU A 19 -1.79 19.02 14.27
C LEU A 19 -2.81 20.13 14.58
N PRO A 20 -2.65 21.30 13.94
CA PRO A 20 -3.67 22.35 13.97
C PRO A 20 -5.05 21.80 13.55
N GLU A 21 -6.11 22.34 14.15
CA GLU A 21 -7.51 21.91 13.92
C GLU A 21 -7.90 21.89 12.43
N ALA A 22 -7.30 22.76 11.62
CA ALA A 22 -7.46 22.81 10.17
C ALA A 22 -7.15 21.47 9.46
N TYR A 23 -6.25 20.65 10.00
CA TYR A 23 -5.84 19.37 9.41
C TYR A 23 -6.72 18.19 9.86
N GLN A 24 -7.50 18.33 10.93
CA GLN A 24 -8.32 17.23 11.47
C GLN A 24 -9.46 16.82 10.53
N ASN A 25 -9.95 17.77 9.72
CA ASN A 25 -11.00 17.53 8.72
C ASN A 25 -10.44 17.04 7.38
N GLN A 26 -9.12 16.91 7.24
CA GLN A 26 -8.52 16.38 6.02
C GLN A 26 -8.74 14.87 5.95
N SER A 27 -9.09 14.39 4.75
CA SER A 27 -9.27 12.95 4.49
C SER A 27 -7.98 12.32 3.99
N LEU A 28 -7.76 11.07 4.41
CA LEU A 28 -6.73 10.23 3.82
C LEU A 28 -7.09 9.89 2.37
N VAL A 29 -6.10 9.96 1.50
CA VAL A 29 -6.20 9.42 0.14
C VAL A 29 -5.93 7.94 0.20
N ILE A 30 -6.93 7.13 -0.15
CA ILE A 30 -6.80 5.67 -0.16
C ILE A 30 -5.92 5.26 -1.32
N SER A 31 -4.89 4.48 -1.00
CA SER A 31 -3.96 3.91 -1.96
C SER A 31 -3.94 2.41 -1.83
N LYS A 32 -3.82 1.72 -2.97
CA LYS A 32 -3.69 0.26 -3.04
C LYS A 32 -2.34 -0.10 -3.65
N SER A 33 -1.63 -1.04 -3.04
CA SER A 33 -0.39 -1.60 -3.58
C SER A 33 -0.26 -3.09 -3.25
N ILE A 34 0.91 -3.67 -3.46
CA ILE A 34 1.23 -5.02 -3.00
C ILE A 34 1.34 -5.05 -1.47
N SER A 35 1.08 -6.21 -0.86
CA SER A 35 1.14 -6.38 0.60
C SER A 35 2.56 -6.33 1.17
N GLN A 36 3.59 -6.48 0.34
CA GLN A 36 4.98 -6.41 0.78
C GLN A 36 5.47 -4.97 0.80
N ALA A 37 6.04 -4.53 1.93
CA ALA A 37 6.69 -3.23 2.08
C ALA A 37 8.07 -3.36 2.70
N THR A 38 8.96 -2.45 2.31
CA THR A 38 10.24 -2.21 2.98
C THR A 38 10.10 -0.89 3.72
N LEU A 39 10.21 -0.92 5.05
CA LEU A 39 10.02 0.24 5.92
C LEU A 39 11.25 0.39 6.81
N SER A 40 11.66 1.63 7.08
CA SER A 40 12.71 1.89 8.06
C SER A 40 12.18 1.66 9.47
N PHE A 41 13.10 1.52 10.43
CA PHE A 41 12.73 1.41 11.84
C PHE A 41 11.89 2.61 12.30
N GLU A 42 12.27 3.81 11.90
CA GLU A 42 11.59 5.06 12.24
C GLU A 42 10.18 5.12 11.67
N ALA A 43 9.98 4.63 10.45
CA ALA A 43 8.65 4.51 9.85
C ALA A 43 7.74 3.61 10.69
N VAL A 44 8.23 2.42 11.04
CA VAL A 44 7.49 1.45 11.87
C VAL A 44 7.23 2.02 13.27
N TYR A 45 8.25 2.64 13.88
CA TYR A 45 8.10 3.27 15.19
C TYR A 45 7.01 4.35 15.16
N HIS A 46 7.02 5.22 14.13
CA HIS A 46 6.01 6.26 13.96
C HIS A 46 4.61 5.67 13.78
N MET A 47 4.46 4.62 12.97
CA MET A 47 3.18 3.95 12.73
C MET A 47 2.57 3.38 14.02
N PHE A 48 3.36 2.74 14.88
CA PHE A 48 2.82 1.99 16.02
C PHE A 48 2.93 2.71 17.37
N ASN A 49 3.79 3.73 17.49
CA ASN A 49 4.02 4.43 18.77
C ASN A 49 3.66 5.92 18.73
N VAL A 50 3.52 6.52 17.54
CA VAL A 50 3.16 7.94 17.39
C VAL A 50 1.72 8.09 16.88
N LEU A 51 1.35 7.31 15.87
CA LEU A 51 -0.01 7.32 15.33
C LEU A 51 -0.96 6.45 16.17
N ASN A 52 -2.18 6.93 16.37
CA ASN A 52 -3.29 6.08 16.82
C ASN A 52 -4.00 5.51 15.59
N LEU A 53 -3.72 4.25 15.27
CA LEU A 53 -4.25 3.58 14.09
C LEU A 53 -5.45 2.65 14.37
N THR A 54 -5.95 2.58 15.60
CA THR A 54 -6.96 1.57 16.00
C THR A 54 -8.22 1.65 15.13
N ILE A 55 -8.84 2.82 15.03
CA ILE A 55 -10.08 2.98 14.24
C ILE A 55 -9.80 2.81 12.75
N PHE A 56 -8.65 3.30 12.25
CA PHE A 56 -8.25 3.07 10.86
C PHE A 56 -8.10 1.58 10.53
N LEU A 57 -7.38 0.82 11.37
CA LEU A 57 -7.19 -0.61 11.16
C LEU A 57 -8.51 -1.35 11.26
N ASP A 58 -9.37 -1.04 12.22
CA ASP A 58 -10.70 -1.63 12.34
C ASP A 58 -11.58 -1.33 11.13
N THR A 59 -11.46 -0.12 10.57
CA THR A 59 -12.20 0.32 9.36
C THR A 59 -11.71 -0.41 8.12
N VAL A 60 -10.41 -0.70 8.01
CA VAL A 60 -9.84 -1.43 6.86
C VAL A 60 -10.05 -2.94 7.02
N ASN A 61 -10.10 -3.43 8.25
CA ASN A 61 -10.22 -4.86 8.55
C ASN A 61 -11.56 -5.42 8.07
N GLY A 62 -11.53 -6.60 7.44
CA GLY A 62 -12.72 -7.26 6.88
C GLY A 62 -13.18 -6.72 5.52
N HIS A 63 -12.53 -5.69 4.98
CA HIS A 63 -12.70 -5.31 3.57
C HIS A 63 -11.80 -6.14 2.66
N ASN A 64 -12.19 -6.34 1.41
CA ASN A 64 -11.33 -6.99 0.42
C ASN A 64 -10.04 -6.17 0.24
N PHE A 65 -8.89 -6.86 0.23
CA PHE A 65 -7.56 -6.27 0.00
C PHE A 65 -7.07 -5.41 1.17
N GLU A 66 -7.51 -5.69 2.40
CA GLU A 66 -7.16 -4.96 3.62
C GLU A 66 -5.63 -4.77 3.79
N HIS A 67 -4.85 -5.82 3.53
CA HIS A 67 -3.38 -5.77 3.64
C HIS A 67 -2.73 -4.93 2.53
N GLU A 68 -3.37 -4.85 1.36
CA GLU A 68 -2.92 -4.10 0.19
C GLU A 68 -3.33 -2.62 0.28
N LEU A 69 -4.22 -2.25 1.20
CA LEU A 69 -4.70 -0.89 1.42
C LEU A 69 -4.01 -0.22 2.60
N ALA A 70 -3.85 -0.94 3.71
CA ALA A 70 -3.38 -0.34 4.96
C ALA A 70 -1.99 0.29 4.81
N THR A 71 -1.00 -0.51 4.42
CA THR A 71 0.40 -0.06 4.35
C THR A 71 0.60 1.01 3.28
N SER A 72 -0.01 0.86 2.10
CA SER A 72 0.09 1.85 1.02
C SER A 72 -0.60 3.16 1.36
N THR A 73 -1.77 3.12 1.99
CA THR A 73 -2.48 4.33 2.42
C THR A 73 -1.67 5.08 3.47
N LEU A 74 -1.15 4.39 4.49
CA LEU A 74 -0.31 5.04 5.50
C LEU A 74 0.93 5.68 4.87
N ASN A 75 1.60 4.96 3.97
CA ASN A 75 2.85 5.43 3.37
C ASN A 75 2.66 6.53 2.31
N ALA A 76 1.45 6.67 1.74
CA ALA A 76 1.14 7.65 0.70
C ALA A 76 0.69 9.02 1.20
N ASN A 77 0.27 9.12 2.46
CA ASN A 77 -0.35 10.30 3.00
C ASN A 77 0.67 11.11 3.82
N GLU A 78 1.26 12.13 3.20
CA GLU A 78 2.31 12.96 3.81
C GLU A 78 1.86 13.67 5.11
N ILE A 79 0.55 13.89 5.26
CA ILE A 79 -0.04 14.44 6.49
C ILE A 79 0.22 13.58 7.73
N LEU A 80 0.44 12.28 7.54
CA LEU A 80 0.74 11.34 8.62
C LEU A 80 2.19 11.47 9.12
N GLY A 81 3.05 12.22 8.42
CA GLY A 81 4.42 12.49 8.86
C GLY A 81 5.32 11.26 8.96
N ILE A 82 4.95 10.15 8.32
CA ILE A 82 5.69 8.89 8.41
C ILE A 82 7.06 9.04 7.74
N PRO A 83 8.18 8.79 8.45
CA PRO A 83 9.52 8.85 7.87
C PRO A 83 9.68 7.94 6.66
N GLY A 84 10.27 8.44 5.58
CA GLY A 84 10.46 7.67 4.34
C GLY A 84 9.18 7.41 3.54
N GLY A 85 8.05 8.01 3.94
CA GLY A 85 6.81 8.00 3.17
C GLY A 85 6.89 8.81 1.88
N PHE A 86 5.93 8.58 1.01
CA PHE A 86 5.76 9.30 -0.25
C PHE A 86 4.52 10.18 -0.20
N THR A 87 4.39 11.08 -1.16
CA THR A 87 3.28 12.03 -1.22
C THR A 87 2.14 11.51 -2.07
N THR A 88 0.92 11.94 -1.77
CA THR A 88 -0.28 11.58 -2.53
C THR A 88 -0.19 11.96 -4.01
N ARG A 89 0.57 13.02 -4.32
CA ARG A 89 0.87 13.45 -5.69
C ARG A 89 1.53 12.36 -6.54
N CYS A 90 2.40 11.56 -5.92
CA CYS A 90 3.12 10.50 -6.62
C CYS A 90 2.23 9.32 -7.06
N LEU A 91 1.04 9.18 -6.49
CA LEU A 91 0.09 8.13 -6.87
C LEU A 91 -0.37 8.25 -8.33
N PHE A 92 -0.41 9.48 -8.86
CA PHE A 92 -0.97 9.78 -10.18
C PHE A 92 0.09 10.12 -11.23
N GLU A 93 1.23 10.65 -10.82
CA GLU A 93 2.25 11.17 -11.75
C GLU A 93 3.31 10.13 -12.13
N ASN A 94 3.72 9.25 -11.21
CA ASN A 94 4.73 8.22 -11.47
C ASN A 94 4.54 7.03 -10.53
N PRO A 95 3.94 5.92 -10.96
CA PRO A 95 3.93 4.70 -10.17
C PRO A 95 5.37 4.21 -10.00
N PHE A 96 5.95 4.45 -8.83
CA PHE A 96 7.32 4.01 -8.52
C PHE A 96 7.40 2.48 -8.51
N GLY A 97 8.43 1.93 -9.14
CA GLY A 97 8.78 0.53 -9.00
C GLY A 97 9.21 0.24 -7.57
N ALA A 98 8.53 -0.68 -6.88
CA ALA A 98 8.93 -1.12 -5.56
C ALA A 98 10.10 -2.11 -5.67
N ILE A 99 11.17 -1.86 -4.91
CA ILE A 99 12.31 -2.79 -4.80
C ILE A 99 12.02 -3.98 -3.88
N THR A 100 10.94 -3.91 -3.10
CA THR A 100 10.62 -4.88 -2.04
C THR A 100 10.40 -6.29 -2.60
N ARG A 101 9.80 -6.41 -3.78
CA ARG A 101 9.43 -7.71 -4.35
C ARG A 101 9.32 -7.64 -5.85
N PHE A 102 9.96 -8.58 -6.53
CA PHE A 102 9.66 -8.90 -7.91
C PHE A 102 8.50 -9.90 -7.99
N SER A 103 7.50 -9.62 -8.82
CA SER A 103 6.40 -10.53 -9.13
C SER A 103 6.04 -10.46 -10.60
N LYS A 104 5.92 -11.62 -11.24
CA LYS A 104 5.43 -11.72 -12.60
C LYS A 104 3.96 -12.14 -12.59
N TRP A 105 3.08 -11.19 -12.91
CA TRP A 105 1.68 -11.47 -13.15
C TRP A 105 1.52 -12.18 -14.49
N ALA A 106 0.60 -13.15 -14.53
CA ALA A 106 0.27 -13.98 -15.69
C ALA A 106 -1.26 -14.04 -15.86
N ILE A 107 -1.90 -12.87 -15.81
CA ILE A 107 -3.36 -12.73 -15.88
C ILE A 107 -3.80 -12.73 -17.34
N GLU A 108 -3.23 -11.84 -18.16
CA GLU A 108 -3.59 -11.72 -19.58
C GLU A 108 -2.83 -12.74 -20.45
N PRO A 109 -3.38 -13.12 -21.62
CA PRO A 109 -2.71 -14.07 -22.52
C PRO A 109 -1.29 -13.66 -22.91
N LYS A 110 -1.03 -12.36 -23.08
CA LYS A 110 0.30 -11.81 -23.39
C LYS A 110 1.30 -12.02 -22.25
N ASP A 111 0.84 -11.97 -21.00
CA ASP A 111 1.67 -12.11 -19.82
C ASP A 111 2.02 -13.56 -19.54
N LYS A 112 1.08 -14.48 -19.82
CA LYS A 112 1.28 -15.92 -19.69
C LYS A 112 2.41 -16.43 -20.60
N LYS A 113 2.58 -15.84 -21.78
CA LYS A 113 3.68 -16.17 -22.71
C LYS A 113 5.06 -15.84 -22.14
N HIS A 114 5.13 -14.95 -21.16
CA HIS A 114 6.36 -14.55 -20.48
C HIS A 114 6.60 -15.31 -19.17
N CYS A 115 5.83 -16.37 -18.89
CA CYS A 115 6.08 -17.32 -17.82
C CYS A 115 6.66 -18.59 -18.44
N LEU A 116 7.98 -18.65 -18.60
CA LEU A 116 8.67 -19.69 -19.35
C LEU A 116 8.63 -21.05 -18.63
N SER A 117 8.50 -21.05 -17.30
CA SER A 117 8.21 -22.28 -16.56
C SER A 117 6.87 -22.94 -16.92
N GLY A 118 5.92 -22.18 -17.48
CA GLY A 118 4.54 -22.60 -17.72
C GLY A 118 3.70 -22.79 -16.44
N ASN A 119 4.28 -22.59 -15.26
CA ASN A 119 3.59 -22.83 -13.98
C ASN A 119 2.94 -21.54 -13.47
N ILE A 120 1.62 -21.49 -13.47
CA ILE A 120 0.85 -20.33 -13.02
C ILE A 120 -0.07 -20.73 -11.87
N ARG A 121 -0.05 -19.96 -10.78
CA ARG A 121 -0.93 -20.17 -9.64
C ARG A 121 -1.59 -18.84 -9.24
N HIS A 122 -2.92 -18.81 -9.22
CA HIS A 122 -3.72 -17.63 -8.88
C HIS A 122 -3.31 -16.35 -9.66
N GLY A 123 -2.96 -16.51 -10.94
CA GLY A 123 -2.53 -15.38 -11.80
C GLY A 123 -1.09 -14.91 -11.58
N ILE A 124 -0.29 -15.62 -10.79
CA ILE A 124 1.14 -15.36 -10.58
C ILE A 124 1.96 -16.48 -11.25
N CYS A 125 3.01 -16.10 -11.98
CA CYS A 125 3.98 -17.05 -12.53
C CYS A 125 4.91 -17.58 -11.42
N ILE A 126 5.03 -18.90 -11.33
CA ILE A 126 6.01 -19.59 -10.50
C ILE A 126 7.28 -19.73 -11.33
N LEU A 127 8.28 -18.92 -11.03
CA LEU A 127 9.52 -18.84 -11.80
C LEU A 127 10.29 -20.17 -11.74
N GLY A 128 10.76 -20.64 -12.89
CA GLY A 128 11.66 -21.78 -13.02
C GLY A 128 13.03 -21.37 -13.54
N MET A 129 13.88 -22.36 -13.86
CA MET A 129 15.23 -22.09 -14.40
C MET A 129 15.23 -21.24 -15.67
N TRP A 130 14.24 -21.44 -16.54
CA TRP A 130 14.11 -20.68 -17.78
C TRP A 130 13.74 -19.21 -17.56
N ASP A 131 13.19 -18.87 -16.39
CA ASP A 131 12.79 -17.51 -16.05
C ASP A 131 13.92 -16.70 -15.38
N MET A 132 15.12 -17.27 -15.21
CA MET A 132 16.24 -16.61 -14.51
C MET A 132 16.69 -15.31 -15.17
N GLU A 133 16.58 -15.20 -16.49
CA GLU A 133 16.89 -13.96 -17.22
C GLU A 133 15.96 -12.80 -16.83
N LEU A 134 14.78 -13.09 -16.26
CA LEU A 134 13.88 -12.05 -15.74
C LEU A 134 14.33 -11.50 -14.38
N LEU A 135 15.29 -12.14 -13.72
CA LEU A 135 15.74 -11.84 -12.35
C LEU A 135 17.12 -11.18 -12.29
N THR A 136 17.80 -11.04 -13.42
CA THR A 136 19.16 -10.46 -13.55
C THR A 136 19.13 -9.13 -14.29
#